data_AF-A0A838PVN2-F1
#
_entry.id   AF-A0A838PVN2-F1
#
_cell.length_a   1.000
_cell.length_b   1.000
_cell.length_c   1.000
_cell.angle_alpha   90.00
_cell.angle_beta   90.00
_cell.angle_gamma   90.00
#
_symmetry.space_group_name_H-M   'P 1'
#
loop_
_entity.id
_entity.type
_entity.pdbx_description
1 polymer ?
#
loop_
_entity_poly.entity_id
_entity_poly.type
_entity_poly.pdbx_seq_one_letter_code
_entity_poly.pdbx_strand_id
1 'polypeptide(L)'
;MPRSLCDRLADVLSALDKAERFGRRDRSDDVVVAAILHELTVVGEAVSVLLRDDPDLLERRPDIPWRGIVGMRNRLVHEYENVEPAYVWGTVDDDLQPLRLAVDSERDRLACA
;
A
#
# COMPACT_ATOMS: atom_id res chain seq x y z
N MET A 1 -4.70 0.48 -23.63
CA MET A 1 -5.08 -0.93 -23.41
C MET A 1 -5.60 -1.05 -21.98
N PRO A 2 -6.65 -1.84 -21.71
CA PRO A 2 -7.06 -2.11 -20.34
C PRO A 2 -5.90 -2.77 -19.58
N ARG A 3 -5.63 -2.32 -18.35
CA ARG A 3 -4.59 -2.91 -17.49
C ARG A 3 -5.06 -4.26 -16.99
N SER A 4 -4.17 -5.24 -16.98
CA SER A 4 -4.42 -6.57 -16.45
C SER A 4 -4.37 -6.59 -14.91
N LEU A 5 -4.82 -7.68 -14.30
CA LEU A 5 -4.69 -7.88 -12.86
C LEU A 5 -3.22 -7.94 -12.41
N CYS A 6 -2.34 -8.54 -13.23
CA CYS A 6 -0.90 -8.52 -13.00
C CYS A 6 -0.35 -7.08 -12.94
N ASP A 7 -0.82 -6.20 -13.82
CA ASP A 7 -0.44 -4.79 -13.83
C ASP A 7 -0.91 -4.06 -12.56
N ARG A 8 -2.05 -4.46 -11.97
CA ARG A 8 -2.55 -3.88 -10.71
C ARG A 8 -1.74 -4.33 -9.51
N LEU A 9 -1.43 -5.62 -9.44
CA LEU A 9 -0.56 -6.17 -8.39
C LEU A 9 0.83 -5.51 -8.46
N ALA A 10 1.38 -5.35 -9.67
CA ALA A 10 2.64 -4.64 -9.88
C ALA A 10 2.59 -3.16 -9.44
N ASP A 11 1.46 -2.47 -9.62
CA ASP A 11 1.29 -1.10 -9.12
C ASP A 11 1.40 -1.03 -7.59
N VAL A 12 0.77 -1.97 -6.88
CA VAL A 12 0.86 -2.04 -5.40
C VAL A 12 2.30 -2.32 -4.97
N LEU A 13 2.96 -3.31 -5.59
CA LEU A 13 4.36 -3.65 -5.28
C LEU A 13 5.32 -2.48 -5.53
N SER A 14 5.13 -1.75 -6.63
CA SER A 14 5.94 -0.57 -6.96
C SER A 14 5.79 0.54 -5.91
N ALA A 15 4.57 0.75 -5.38
CA ALA A 15 4.34 1.72 -4.32
C ALA A 15 4.97 1.26 -2.98
N LEU A 16 4.84 -0.03 -2.65
CA LEU A 16 5.47 -0.64 -1.48
C LEU A 16 7.00 -0.52 -1.52
N ASP A 17 7.63 -0.79 -2.67
CA ASP A 17 9.09 -0.68 -2.84
C ASP A 17 9.58 0.75 -2.53
N LYS A 18 8.83 1.75 -2.99
CA LYS A 18 9.17 3.15 -2.75
C LYS A 18 8.99 3.51 -1.28
N ALA A 19 7.86 3.12 -0.67
CA ALA A 19 7.59 3.37 0.74
C ALA A 19 8.68 2.75 1.63
N GLU A 20 9.03 1.48 1.43
CA GLU A 20 10.10 0.81 2.20
C GLU A 20 11.47 1.47 2.00
N ARG A 21 11.79 1.87 0.77
CA ARG A 21 13.05 2.56 0.48
C ARG A 21 13.15 3.89 1.21
N PHE A 22 12.07 4.68 1.26
CA PHE A 22 12.04 5.90 2.05
C PHE A 22 12.04 5.62 3.55
N GLY A 23 11.42 4.52 3.99
CA GLY A 23 11.31 4.14 5.41
C GLY A 23 12.63 3.82 6.09
N ARG A 24 13.65 3.49 5.29
CA ARG A 24 15.04 3.25 5.74
C ARG A 24 15.87 4.53 5.87
N ARG A 25 15.33 5.69 5.48
CA ARG A 25 16.03 6.99 5.55
C ARG A 25 15.76 7.68 6.90
N ASP A 26 16.40 8.83 7.08
CA ASP A 26 16.24 9.66 8.28
C ASP A 26 14.78 10.11 8.44
N ARG A 27 14.16 9.72 9.56
CA ARG A 27 12.75 10.01 9.88
C ARG A 27 12.52 11.46 10.32
N SER A 28 13.59 12.21 10.56
CA SER A 28 13.54 13.63 10.89
C SER A 28 13.64 14.56 9.67
N ASP A 29 13.92 13.99 8.48
CA ASP A 29 13.95 14.74 7.23
C ASP A 29 12.52 14.95 6.71
N ASP A 30 12.05 16.19 6.69
CA ASP A 30 10.71 16.56 6.21
C ASP A 30 10.43 16.08 4.77
N VAL A 31 11.46 15.98 3.92
CA VAL A 31 11.32 15.44 2.56
C VAL A 31 11.04 13.94 2.60
N VAL A 32 11.68 13.20 3.52
CA VAL A 32 11.43 11.77 3.71
C VAL A 32 10.04 11.54 4.26
N VAL A 33 9.62 12.34 5.25
CA VAL A 33 8.26 12.27 5.82
C VAL A 33 7.21 12.52 4.73
N ALA A 34 7.37 13.58 3.93
CA ALA A 34 6.46 13.89 2.84
C ALA A 34 6.42 12.78 1.77
N ALA A 35 7.57 12.19 1.45
CA ALA A 35 7.65 11.07 0.51
C ALA A 35 6.92 9.83 1.03
N ILE A 36 7.06 9.50 2.32
CA ILE A 36 6.34 8.38 2.94
C ILE A 36 4.83 8.60 2.92
N LEU A 37 4.36 9.78 3.34
CA LEU A 37 2.93 10.10 3.32
C LEU A 37 2.34 9.97 1.91
N HIS A 38 3.10 10.43 0.90
CA HIS A 38 2.71 10.27 -0.50
C HIS A 38 2.64 8.79 -0.91
N GLU A 39 3.70 8.01 -0.68
CA GLU A 39 3.72 6.61 -1.11
C GLU A 39 2.68 5.75 -0.38
N LEU A 40 2.40 6.00 0.91
CA LEU A 40 1.30 5.35 1.62
C LEU A 40 -0.07 5.69 1.01
N THR A 41 -0.26 6.93 0.56
CA THR A 41 -1.47 7.33 -0.18
C THR A 41 -1.58 6.56 -1.50
N VAL A 42 -0.47 6.42 -2.23
CA VAL A 42 -0.41 5.65 -3.48
C VAL A 42 -0.69 4.16 -3.23
N VAL A 43 -0.15 3.56 -2.17
CA VAL A 43 -0.44 2.17 -1.77
C VAL A 43 -1.94 1.98 -1.57
N GLY A 44 -2.59 2.85 -0.80
CA GLY A 44 -4.02 2.73 -0.54
C GLY A 44 -4.88 2.93 -1.81
N GLU A 45 -4.48 3.80 -2.72
CA GLU A 45 -5.14 3.96 -4.02
C GLU A 45 -4.97 2.73 -4.92
N ALA A 46 -3.75 2.22 -5.04
CA ALA A 46 -3.45 1.03 -5.83
C ALA A 46 -4.23 -0.19 -5.31
N VAL A 47 -4.34 -0.35 -3.98
CA VAL A 47 -5.17 -1.39 -3.35
C VAL A 47 -6.67 -1.16 -3.64
N SER A 48 -7.16 0.08 -3.57
CA SER A 48 -8.56 0.38 -3.91
C SER A 48 -8.91 0.01 -5.35
N VAL A 49 -7.98 0.26 -6.28
CA VAL A 49 -8.11 -0.10 -7.69
C VAL A 49 -8.05 -1.62 -7.88
N LEU A 50 -7.13 -2.30 -7.20
CA LEU A 50 -6.99 -3.76 -7.22
C LEU A 50 -8.29 -4.44 -6.78
N LEU A 51 -8.86 -4.03 -5.65
CA LEU A 51 -10.10 -4.60 -5.12
C LEU A 51 -11.32 -4.37 -6.02
N ARG A 52 -11.34 -3.24 -6.74
CA ARG A 52 -12.40 -2.98 -7.73
C ARG A 52 -12.28 -3.91 -8.93
N ASP A 53 -11.07 -4.18 -9.38
CA ASP A 53 -10.80 -4.99 -10.56
C ASP A 53 -10.78 -6.51 -10.21
N ASP A 54 -10.64 -6.89 -8.93
CA ASP A 54 -10.70 -8.26 -8.39
C ASP A 54 -11.36 -8.31 -6.98
N PRO A 55 -12.70 -8.28 -6.92
CA PRO A 55 -13.44 -8.22 -5.65
C PRO A 55 -13.30 -9.49 -4.79
N ASP A 56 -13.05 -10.64 -5.41
CA ASP A 56 -12.89 -11.93 -4.74
C ASP A 56 -11.60 -11.99 -3.90
N LEU A 57 -10.68 -11.05 -4.08
CA LEU A 57 -9.44 -10.95 -3.30
C LEU A 57 -9.72 -10.83 -1.79
N LEU A 58 -10.82 -10.19 -1.39
CA LEU A 58 -11.22 -10.07 0.01
C LEU A 58 -11.49 -11.45 0.65
N GLU A 59 -12.05 -12.38 -0.11
CA GLU A 59 -12.36 -13.73 0.35
C GLU A 59 -11.12 -14.63 0.30
N ARG A 60 -10.26 -14.44 -0.71
CA ARG A 60 -9.01 -15.21 -0.83
C ARG A 60 -7.97 -14.84 0.21
N ARG A 61 -7.93 -13.56 0.62
CA ARG A 61 -6.94 -13.01 1.56
C ARG A 61 -7.60 -12.27 2.73
N PRO A 62 -8.37 -12.96 3.58
CA PRO A 62 -9.03 -12.34 4.73
C PRO A 62 -8.05 -11.95 5.85
N ASP A 63 -6.79 -12.40 5.76
CA ASP A 63 -5.68 -12.05 6.64
C ASP A 63 -5.25 -10.59 6.53
N ILE A 64 -5.52 -9.94 5.39
CA ILE A 64 -5.11 -8.56 5.13
C ILE A 64 -6.26 -7.60 5.40
N PRO A 65 -6.04 -6.50 6.17
CA PRO A 65 -7.07 -5.52 6.46
C PRO A 65 -7.29 -4.55 5.28
N TRP A 66 -7.72 -5.07 4.13
CA TRP A 66 -7.90 -4.34 2.86
C TRP A 66 -8.66 -3.02 2.99
N ARG A 67 -9.79 -3.04 3.70
CA ARG A 67 -10.59 -1.83 3.95
C ARG A 67 -9.85 -0.82 4.82
N GLY A 68 -9.02 -1.27 5.76
CA GLY A 68 -8.16 -0.42 6.56
C GLY A 68 -7.10 0.27 5.72
N ILE A 69 -6.48 -0.44 4.78
CA ILE A 69 -5.48 0.10 3.85
C ILE A 69 -6.08 1.19 2.96
N VAL A 70 -7.28 0.96 2.41
CA VAL A 70 -8.00 2.00 1.63
C VAL A 70 -8.44 3.16 2.53
N GLY A 71 -8.84 2.87 3.77
CA GLY A 71 -9.22 3.89 4.75
C GLY A 71 -8.04 4.79 5.15
N MET A 72 -6.83 4.24 5.24
CA MET A 72 -5.60 5.00 5.51
C MET A 72 -5.40 6.10 4.47
N ARG A 73 -5.54 5.80 3.16
CA ARG A 73 -5.48 6.80 2.09
C ARG A 73 -6.43 7.97 2.36
N ASN A 74 -7.67 7.68 2.76
CA ASN A 74 -8.65 8.73 3.03
C ASN A 74 -8.22 9.62 4.19
N ARG A 75 -7.68 9.06 5.28
CA ARG A 75 -7.17 9.86 6.40
C ARG A 75 -5.97 10.70 6.00
N LEU A 76 -5.02 10.14 5.26
CA LEU A 76 -3.82 10.87 4.81
C LEU A 76 -4.15 12.06 3.90
N VAL A 77 -5.26 11.99 3.14
CA VAL A 77 -5.67 13.06 2.21
C VAL A 77 -6.65 14.04 2.86
N HIS A 78 -7.62 13.56 3.64
CA HIS A 78 -8.73 14.39 4.15
C HIS A 78 -8.60 14.79 5.62
N GLU A 79 -7.82 14.03 6.41
CA GLU A 79 -7.62 14.24 7.84
C GLU A 79 -6.13 14.48 8.16
N TYR A 80 -5.36 14.98 7.18
CA TYR A 80 -3.91 15.14 7.25
C TYR A 80 -3.44 15.98 8.45
N GLU A 81 -4.27 16.91 8.92
CA GLU A 81 -4.01 17.74 10.10
C GLU A 81 -3.97 16.95 11.41
N ASN A 82 -4.56 15.75 11.44
CA ASN A 82 -4.65 14.88 12.62
C ASN A 82 -3.79 13.61 12.50
N VAL A 83 -2.94 13.52 11.48
CA VAL A 83 -2.09 12.33 11.27
C VAL A 83 -0.91 12.39 12.24
N GLU A 84 -0.92 11.52 13.26
CA GLU A 84 0.23 11.41 14.17
C GLU A 84 1.39 10.65 13.49
N PRO A 85 2.62 11.19 13.51
CA PRO A 85 3.77 10.54 12.88
C PRO A 85 4.03 9.11 13.38
N ALA A 86 3.70 8.81 14.64
CA ALA A 86 3.86 7.47 15.20
C ALA A 86 3.04 6.41 14.46
N TYR A 87 1.82 6.73 14.03
CA TYR A 87 0.99 5.80 13.24
C TYR A 87 1.57 5.58 11.85
N VAL A 88 2.07 6.64 11.21
CA VAL A 88 2.69 6.56 9.87
C VAL A 88 3.87 5.60 9.91
N TRP A 89 4.75 5.76 10.90
CA TRP A 89 5.91 4.90 11.05
C TRP A 89 5.56 3.48 11.48
N GLY A 90 4.53 3.30 12.32
CA GLY A 90 3.99 1.97 12.63
C GLY A 90 3.55 1.22 11.38
N THR A 91 2.84 1.89 10.47
CA THR A 91 2.46 1.28 9.18
C THR A 91 3.66 0.91 8.33
N VAL A 92 4.67 1.80 8.25
CA VAL A 92 5.91 1.53 7.51
C VAL A 92 6.66 0.30 8.07
N ASP A 93 6.71 0.18 9.39
CA ASP A 93 7.50 -0.83 10.07
C ASP A 93 6.77 -2.19 10.16
N ASP A 94 5.45 -2.20 10.37
CA ASP A 94 4.69 -3.41 10.71
C ASP A 94 3.75 -3.89 9.59
N ASP A 95 3.17 -2.97 8.79
CA ASP A 95 2.05 -3.30 7.90
C ASP A 95 2.46 -3.52 6.44
N LEU A 96 3.56 -2.91 5.97
CA LEU A 96 3.98 -3.02 4.56
C LEU A 96 4.39 -4.44 4.18
N GLN A 97 5.13 -5.13 5.05
CA GLN A 97 5.65 -6.47 4.77
C GLN A 97 4.54 -7.52 4.65
N PRO A 98 3.54 -7.61 5.56
CA PRO A 98 2.39 -8.49 5.36
C PRO A 98 1.64 -8.23 4.06
N LEU A 99 1.42 -6.96 3.71
CA LEU A 99 0.76 -6.59 2.45
C LEU A 99 1.57 -7.04 1.23
N ARG A 100 2.89 -6.81 1.23
CA ARG A 100 3.79 -7.25 0.15
C ARG A 100 3.68 -8.76 -0.08
N LEU A 101 3.85 -9.55 0.98
CA LEU A 101 3.77 -11.01 0.90
C LEU A 101 2.43 -11.47 0.35
N ALA A 102 1.35 -10.76 0.68
CA ALA A 102 0.04 -11.07 0.16
C ALA A 102 -0.07 -10.82 -1.36
N VAL A 103 0.40 -9.67 -1.80
CA VAL A 103 0.35 -9.26 -3.21
C VAL A 103 1.28 -10.12 -4.07
N ASP A 104 2.49 -10.43 -3.60
CA ASP A 104 3.43 -11.33 -4.29
C ASP A 104 2.82 -12.72 -4.47
N SER A 105 2.21 -13.28 -3.41
CA SER A 105 1.54 -14.59 -3.51
C SER A 105 0.39 -14.61 -4.52
N GLU A 106 -0.38 -13.53 -4.64
CA GLU A 106 -1.43 -13.43 -5.67
C GLU A 106 -0.85 -13.26 -7.08
N ARG A 107 0.28 -12.55 -7.20
CA ARG A 107 1.00 -12.39 -8.46
C ARG A 107 1.55 -13.73 -8.96
N ASP A 108 2.14 -14.52 -8.06
CA ASP A 108 2.62 -15.88 -8.33
C ASP A 108 1.46 -16.82 -8.71
N ARG A 109 0.33 -16.73 -8.00
CA ARG A 109 -0.88 -17.52 -8.30
C ARG A 109 -1.39 -17.29 -9.72
N LEU A 110 -1.27 -16.07 -10.23
CA LEU A 110 -1.68 -15.68 -11.58
C LEU A 110 -0.61 -16.00 -12.64
N ALA A 111 0.56 -16.52 -12.24
CA ALA A 111 1.71 -16.76 -13.10
C ALA A 111 2.09 -15.52 -13.92
N CYS A 112 2.02 -14.34 -13.30
CA CYS A 112 2.46 -13.09 -13.92
C CYS A 112 3.98 -13.14 -14.17
N ALA A 113 4.40 -12.79 -15.39
CA ALA A 113 5.82 -12.68 -15.75
C ALA A 113 6.49 -11.44 -15.14
#